data_AF-A0A7S1WPD3-F1
#
_entry.id   AF-A0A7S1WPD3-F1
#
_cell.length_a   1.000
_cell.length_b   1.000
_cell.length_c   1.000
_cell.angle_alpha   90.00
_cell.angle_beta   90.00
_cell.angle_gamma   90.00
#
_symmetry.space_group_name_H-M   'P 1'
#
loop_
_entity.id
_entity.type
_entity.pdbx_description
1 polymer ?
#
loop_
_entity_poly.entity_id
_entity_poly.type
_entity_poly.pdbx_seq_one_letter_code
_entity_poly.pdbx_strand_id
1 'polypeptide(L)'
;MATADPGNYELGECEYRVVQDYLLKKASPDAEKIAKVKRAKGSTFSSTGGLFVGKAGGKWAQEKLEDASKGAWFLVGGPGFNLKEPLLQHSTMEFSELGLPPANPMRLWVANPSKEGEKLVDLPIKSNWTVGQVKDLFCTLTGLKKGSTVMMLAASGQQKEDVAESQQGKGRMGSEDSNLKEESGIVTAGFADGDEIGFIYMGVLETDLQAFLAR
;
A
#
# COMPACT_ATOMS: atom_id res chain seq x y z
N MET A 1 11.77 1.33 -2.09
CA MET A 1 10.94 0.37 -1.33
C MET A 1 9.90 1.18 -0.58
N ALA A 2 8.62 0.82 -0.66
CA ALA A 2 7.58 1.51 0.10
C ALA A 2 7.88 1.38 1.60
N THR A 3 7.87 2.49 2.31
CA THR A 3 7.95 2.52 3.77
C THR A 3 6.54 2.50 4.33
N ALA A 4 6.27 1.64 5.31
CA ALA A 4 5.00 1.67 6.03
C ALA A 4 4.81 3.04 6.70
N ASP A 5 3.61 3.59 6.60
CA ASP A 5 3.28 4.82 7.29
C ASP A 5 3.31 4.61 8.82
N PRO A 6 3.64 5.65 9.61
CA PRO A 6 3.54 5.54 11.06
C PRO A 6 2.09 5.27 11.47
N GLY A 7 1.85 4.28 12.33
CA GLY A 7 0.49 3.91 12.70
C GLY A 7 0.38 2.58 13.43
N ASN A 8 -0.86 2.21 13.75
CA ASN A 8 -1.22 0.90 14.30
C ASN A 8 -1.83 0.03 13.19
N TYR A 9 -1.47 -1.24 13.18
CA TYR A 9 -1.85 -2.23 12.19
C TYR A 9 -2.23 -3.53 12.90
N GLU A 10 -3.08 -4.33 12.28
CA GLU A 10 -3.53 -5.62 12.78
C GLU A 10 -3.18 -6.71 11.76
N LEU A 11 -2.41 -7.71 12.19
CA LEU A 11 -2.01 -8.86 11.37
C LEU A 11 -2.76 -10.15 11.72
N GLY A 12 -3.54 -10.15 12.81
CA GLY A 12 -4.04 -11.37 13.45
C GLY A 12 -2.93 -12.08 14.25
N GLU A 13 -3.34 -12.98 15.15
CA GLU A 13 -2.39 -13.69 16.01
C GLU A 13 -1.34 -14.45 15.18
N CYS A 14 -0.07 -14.30 15.55
CA CYS A 14 1.02 -14.91 14.81
C CYS A 14 2.23 -15.21 15.69
N GLU A 15 3.19 -15.94 15.11
CA GLU A 15 4.45 -16.27 15.77
C GLU A 15 5.62 -15.64 15.03
N TYR A 16 6.55 -15.12 15.81
CA TYR A 16 7.84 -14.66 15.35
C TYR A 16 8.94 -15.59 15.85
N ARG A 17 10.02 -15.69 15.08
CA ARG A 17 11.27 -16.28 15.51
C ARG A 17 12.21 -15.19 16.01
N VAL A 18 12.80 -15.40 17.18
CA VAL A 18 13.80 -14.50 17.76
C VAL A 18 15.13 -14.69 17.02
N VAL A 19 15.67 -13.62 16.46
CA VAL A 19 16.84 -13.67 15.57
C VAL A 19 18.16 -13.36 16.30
N GLN A 20 18.08 -12.57 17.37
CA GLN A 20 19.22 -12.18 18.21
C GLN A 20 19.01 -12.62 19.66
N ASP A 21 20.05 -12.58 20.49
CA ASP A 21 20.01 -13.02 21.90
C ASP A 21 19.37 -12.01 22.86
N TYR A 22 18.73 -10.99 22.31
CA TYR A 22 17.99 -9.97 23.03
C TYR A 22 16.83 -9.43 22.19
N LEU A 23 15.88 -8.79 22.86
CA LEU A 23 14.84 -7.98 22.26
C LEU A 23 14.82 -6.59 22.89
N LEU A 24 14.26 -5.62 22.17
CA LEU A 24 13.97 -4.29 22.69
C LEU A 24 12.49 -4.19 23.02
N LYS A 25 12.18 -3.88 24.28
CA LYS A 25 10.84 -3.88 24.88
C LYS A 25 10.43 -2.45 25.23
N LYS A 26 9.18 -2.10 24.97
CA LYS A 26 8.51 -0.90 25.50
C LYS A 26 7.14 -1.25 26.09
N ALA A 27 6.64 -0.43 27.01
CA ALA A 27 5.38 -0.70 27.71
C ALA A 27 4.14 -0.42 26.84
N SER A 28 4.22 0.57 25.95
CA SER A 28 3.14 0.99 25.04
C SER A 28 3.71 1.52 23.72
N PRO A 29 2.91 1.71 22.66
CA PRO A 29 3.38 2.28 21.39
C PRO A 29 4.12 3.61 21.55
N ASP A 30 3.64 4.47 22.45
CA ASP A 30 4.16 5.82 22.67
C ASP A 30 5.19 5.90 23.81
N ALA A 31 5.53 4.79 24.46
CA ALA A 31 6.50 4.79 25.54
C ALA A 31 7.91 5.10 25.03
N GLU A 32 8.51 6.17 25.57
CA GLU A 32 9.89 6.58 25.25
C GLU A 32 10.94 5.62 25.80
N LYS A 33 10.65 4.98 26.94
CA LYS A 33 11.58 4.07 27.61
C LYS A 33 11.62 2.73 26.89
N ILE A 34 12.80 2.42 26.33
CA ILE A 34 13.10 1.13 25.70
C ILE A 34 14.04 0.35 26.62
N ALA A 35 13.65 -0.86 26.99
CA ALA A 35 14.45 -1.79 27.78
C ALA A 35 14.98 -2.93 26.92
N LYS A 36 16.25 -3.31 27.12
CA LYS A 36 16.83 -4.51 26.51
C LYS A 36 16.52 -5.73 27.38
N VAL A 37 15.94 -6.76 26.80
CA VAL A 37 15.58 -8.01 27.51
C VAL A 37 16.30 -9.17 26.84
N LYS A 38 16.95 -10.02 27.64
CA LYS A 38 17.63 -11.22 27.13
C LYS A 38 16.59 -12.23 26.65
N ARG A 39 16.79 -12.81 25.46
CA ARG A 39 15.91 -13.83 24.88
C ARG A 39 16.75 -14.83 24.10
N ALA A 40 16.42 -16.11 24.15
CA ALA A 40 17.19 -17.11 23.42
C ALA A 40 17.00 -16.93 21.90
N LYS A 41 18.10 -16.79 21.15
CA LYS A 41 18.06 -16.83 19.68
C LYS A 41 17.43 -18.15 19.22
N GLY A 42 16.54 -18.07 18.25
CA GLY A 42 15.79 -19.19 17.71
C GLY A 42 14.52 -19.56 18.49
N SER A 43 14.29 -18.98 19.68
CA SER A 43 13.03 -19.17 20.41
C SER A 43 11.85 -18.52 19.68
N THR A 44 10.64 -18.96 20.02
CA THR A 44 9.40 -18.37 19.52
C THR A 44 8.97 -17.18 20.38
N PHE A 45 8.32 -16.23 19.72
CA PHE A 45 7.67 -15.07 20.31
C PHE A 45 6.24 -15.03 19.77
N SER A 46 5.27 -15.30 20.65
CA SER A 46 3.85 -15.27 20.30
C SER A 46 3.34 -13.84 20.35
N SER A 47 2.65 -13.40 19.31
CA SER A 47 2.12 -12.04 19.17
C SER A 47 0.60 -12.05 19.06
N THR A 48 -0.04 -11.00 19.57
CA THR A 48 -1.49 -10.78 19.40
C THR A 48 -1.86 -10.41 17.97
N GLY A 49 -0.89 -10.09 17.12
CA GLY A 49 -1.11 -9.51 15.79
C GLY A 49 -1.07 -8.00 15.75
N GLY A 50 -1.13 -7.34 16.92
CA GLY A 50 -0.97 -5.90 17.03
C GLY A 50 0.43 -5.48 16.59
N LEU A 51 0.49 -4.60 15.61
CA LEU A 51 1.72 -4.06 15.05
C LEU A 51 1.69 -2.53 15.09
N PHE A 52 2.80 -1.92 15.47
CA PHE A 52 2.95 -0.47 15.48
C PHE A 52 4.19 -0.05 14.69
N VAL A 53 4.04 0.91 13.80
CA VAL A 53 5.13 1.52 13.04
C VAL A 53 5.39 2.91 13.62
N GLY A 54 6.57 3.11 14.19
CA GLY A 54 6.97 4.39 14.76
C GLY A 54 7.35 5.40 13.68
N LYS A 55 7.43 6.69 14.06
CA LYS A 55 7.78 7.79 13.14
C LYS A 55 9.11 7.60 12.41
N ALA A 56 10.07 6.91 13.02
CA ALA A 56 11.37 6.57 12.42
C ALA A 56 11.34 5.29 11.55
N GLY A 57 10.17 4.68 11.34
CA GLY A 57 9.98 3.44 10.56
C GLY A 57 10.24 2.14 11.34
N GLY A 58 10.56 2.22 12.64
CA GLY A 58 10.71 1.05 13.50
C GLY A 58 9.38 0.33 13.70
N LYS A 59 9.34 -0.97 13.43
CA LYS A 59 8.14 -1.83 13.52
C LYS A 59 8.15 -2.61 14.83
N TRP A 60 7.04 -2.62 15.54
CA TRP A 60 6.89 -3.18 16.89
C TRP A 60 5.72 -4.15 16.92
N ALA A 61 5.93 -5.36 17.43
CA ALA A 61 4.88 -6.36 17.61
C ALA A 61 4.46 -6.43 19.08
N GLN A 62 3.17 -6.57 19.33
CA GLN A 62 2.64 -6.77 20.68
C GLN A 62 2.73 -8.24 21.08
N GLU A 63 3.30 -8.51 22.26
CA GLU A 63 3.38 -9.84 22.87
C GLU A 63 1.99 -10.33 23.27
N LYS A 64 1.72 -11.61 23.01
CA LYS A 64 0.54 -12.31 23.53
C LYS A 64 0.88 -12.86 24.91
N LEU A 65 0.10 -12.47 25.91
CA LEU A 65 0.17 -13.04 27.26
C LEU A 65 -0.91 -14.13 27.43
N GLU A 66 -0.68 -15.04 28.38
CA GLU A 66 -1.65 -16.11 28.70
C GLU A 66 -2.87 -15.55 29.43
N ASP A 67 -2.68 -14.50 30.22
CA ASP A 67 -3.79 -13.72 30.74
C ASP A 67 -4.34 -12.82 29.63
N ALA A 68 -5.63 -12.52 29.65
CA ALA A 68 -6.27 -11.64 28.65
C ALA A 68 -5.78 -10.17 28.74
N SER A 69 -4.63 -9.92 29.38
CA SER A 69 -4.01 -8.62 29.50
C SER A 69 -3.23 -8.28 28.23
N LYS A 70 -3.13 -6.99 27.92
CA LYS A 70 -2.34 -6.51 26.78
C LYS A 70 -0.85 -6.63 27.12
N GLY A 71 -0.13 -7.43 26.35
CA GLY A 71 1.31 -7.59 26.49
C GLY A 71 2.10 -6.36 26.10
N ALA A 72 3.40 -6.42 26.38
CA ALA A 72 4.34 -5.37 26.01
C ALA A 72 4.66 -5.39 24.50
N TRP A 73 5.30 -4.33 24.03
CA TRP A 73 5.67 -4.18 22.63
C TRP A 73 7.15 -4.46 22.42
N PHE A 74 7.46 -5.27 21.42
CA PHE A 74 8.82 -5.67 21.10
C PHE A 74 9.19 -5.22 19.69
N LEU A 75 10.37 -4.64 19.54
CA LEU A 75 10.86 -4.21 18.24
C LEU A 75 11.08 -5.44 17.35
N VAL A 76 10.45 -5.43 16.18
CA VAL A 76 10.72 -6.38 15.10
C VAL A 76 11.99 -5.97 14.37
N GLY A 77 12.07 -4.70 13.96
CA GLY A 77 13.23 -4.13 13.27
C GLY A 77 12.89 -2.76 12.68
N GLY A 78 13.83 -2.17 11.95
CA GLY A 78 13.62 -0.92 11.22
C GLY A 78 14.74 0.11 11.41
N PRO A 79 14.64 1.28 10.76
CA PRO A 79 15.64 2.33 10.84
C PRO A 79 15.77 2.89 12.27
N GLY A 80 16.91 3.53 12.56
CA GLY A 80 17.14 4.24 13.82
C GLY A 80 17.68 3.39 14.99
N PHE A 81 17.78 2.07 14.83
CA PHE A 81 18.29 1.16 15.88
C PHE A 81 19.68 0.59 15.60
N ASN A 82 20.28 0.92 14.44
CA ASN A 82 21.58 0.41 14.00
C ASN A 82 21.70 -1.12 14.08
N LEU A 83 20.64 -1.82 13.67
CA LEU A 83 20.57 -3.28 13.67
C LEU A 83 21.13 -3.83 12.37
N LYS A 84 21.96 -4.89 12.46
CA LYS A 84 22.45 -5.64 11.29
C LYS A 84 21.33 -6.45 10.62
N GLU A 85 20.40 -6.95 11.41
CA GLU A 85 19.25 -7.77 11.01
C GLU A 85 18.06 -7.50 11.95
N PRO A 86 16.82 -7.79 11.56
CA PRO A 86 15.66 -7.71 12.45
C PRO A 86 15.87 -8.51 13.75
N LEU A 87 15.25 -8.07 14.85
CA LEU A 87 15.25 -8.80 16.13
C LEU A 87 14.23 -9.93 16.12
N LEU A 88 13.12 -9.76 15.39
CA LEU A 88 12.06 -10.73 15.20
C LEU A 88 11.84 -10.97 13.70
N GLN A 89 11.65 -12.23 13.33
CA GLN A 89 11.31 -12.64 11.96
C GLN A 89 9.91 -13.27 11.97
N HIS A 90 8.99 -12.72 11.17
CA HIS A 90 7.67 -13.31 11.01
C HIS A 90 7.78 -14.67 10.28
N SER A 91 6.94 -15.63 10.62
CA SER A 91 7.02 -16.99 10.07
C SER A 91 6.70 -17.07 8.57
N THR A 92 5.83 -16.18 8.07
CA THR A 92 5.31 -16.23 6.69
C THR A 92 5.42 -14.92 5.91
N MET A 93 5.81 -13.82 6.55
CA MET A 93 5.82 -12.48 5.92
C MET A 93 7.23 -11.93 5.92
N GLU A 94 7.58 -11.22 4.86
CA GLU A 94 8.84 -10.51 4.80
C GLU A 94 8.78 -9.22 5.64
N PHE A 95 9.93 -8.78 6.16
CA PHE A 95 9.99 -7.59 7.00
C PHE A 95 9.40 -6.35 6.29
N SER A 96 9.59 -6.23 4.97
CA SER A 96 9.05 -5.13 4.16
C SER A 96 7.53 -5.08 4.15
N GLU A 97 6.86 -6.21 4.32
CA GLU A 97 5.40 -6.34 4.24
C GLU A 97 4.70 -6.01 5.56
N LEU A 98 5.42 -6.09 6.68
CA LEU A 98 4.87 -5.78 8.00
C LEU A 98 4.46 -4.29 8.07
N GLY A 99 3.22 -4.02 8.48
CA GLY A 99 2.70 -2.65 8.61
C GLY A 99 2.29 -2.05 7.27
N LEU A 100 2.22 -2.86 6.21
CA LEU A 100 1.38 -2.51 5.07
C LEU A 100 -0.07 -2.89 5.40
N PRO A 101 -1.07 -2.13 4.95
CA PRO A 101 -2.46 -2.55 5.03
C PRO A 101 -2.61 -3.95 4.41
N PRO A 102 -3.52 -4.80 4.93
CA PRO A 102 -3.80 -6.09 4.31
C PRO A 102 -4.12 -5.88 2.82
N ALA A 103 -3.52 -6.74 1.99
CA ALA A 103 -3.60 -6.67 0.55
C ALA A 103 -4.95 -7.21 0.07
N ASN A 104 -6.01 -6.44 0.31
CA ASN A 104 -7.36 -6.82 -0.06
C ASN A 104 -7.48 -6.85 -1.59
N PRO A 105 -8.11 -7.89 -2.16
CA PRO A 105 -8.44 -7.89 -3.58
C PRO A 105 -9.27 -6.66 -3.92
N MET A 106 -8.90 -6.01 -5.02
CA MET A 106 -9.56 -4.81 -5.52
C MET A 106 -9.58 -4.89 -7.05
N ARG A 107 -10.59 -4.31 -7.68
CA ARG A 107 -10.75 -4.23 -9.12
C ARG A 107 -10.87 -2.78 -9.51
N LEU A 108 -9.95 -2.33 -10.34
CA LEU A 108 -10.10 -1.07 -11.05
C LEU A 108 -10.46 -1.38 -12.50
N TRP A 109 -10.97 -0.40 -13.24
CA TRP A 109 -11.18 -0.55 -14.68
C TRP A 109 -10.70 0.66 -15.44
N VAL A 110 -10.34 0.48 -16.69
CA VAL A 110 -9.86 1.55 -17.58
C VAL A 110 -10.89 1.75 -18.67
N ALA A 111 -11.32 2.99 -18.89
CA ALA A 111 -12.23 3.33 -19.99
C ALA A 111 -11.53 3.21 -21.35
N ASN A 112 -12.30 2.85 -22.38
CA ASN A 112 -11.82 2.79 -23.75
C ASN A 112 -11.71 4.21 -24.32
N PRO A 113 -10.50 4.72 -24.61
CA PRO A 113 -10.33 6.08 -25.12
C PRO A 113 -10.90 6.27 -26.53
N SER A 114 -11.13 5.19 -27.28
CA SER A 114 -11.70 5.25 -28.64
C SER A 114 -13.23 5.16 -28.65
N LYS A 115 -13.86 4.78 -27.53
CA LYS A 115 -15.31 4.55 -27.45
C LYS A 115 -15.84 4.95 -26.08
N GLU A 116 -16.49 6.10 -26.02
CA GLU A 116 -17.09 6.63 -24.80
C GLU A 116 -18.05 5.62 -24.16
N GLY A 117 -17.91 5.41 -22.85
CA GLY A 117 -18.73 4.48 -22.06
C GLY A 117 -18.36 3.00 -22.21
N GLU A 118 -17.43 2.62 -23.09
CA GLU A 118 -16.95 1.26 -23.20
C GLU A 118 -15.77 1.03 -22.24
N LYS A 119 -15.76 -0.09 -21.53
CA LYS A 119 -14.63 -0.50 -20.70
C LYS A 119 -13.55 -1.15 -21.57
N LEU A 120 -12.30 -0.71 -21.45
CA LEU A 120 -11.15 -1.30 -22.12
C LEU A 120 -10.69 -2.59 -21.43
N VAL A 121 -10.47 -2.53 -20.11
CA VAL A 121 -9.93 -3.67 -19.34
C VAL A 121 -10.25 -3.55 -17.85
N ASP A 122 -10.47 -4.68 -17.19
CA ASP A 122 -10.48 -4.78 -15.72
C ASP A 122 -9.06 -5.08 -15.21
N LEU A 123 -8.65 -4.40 -14.15
CA LEU A 123 -7.37 -4.56 -13.48
C LEU A 123 -7.60 -5.21 -12.11
N PRO A 124 -7.45 -6.54 -11.98
CA PRO A 124 -7.44 -7.20 -10.68
C PRO A 124 -6.14 -6.87 -9.95
N ILE A 125 -6.23 -6.07 -8.89
CA ILE A 125 -5.09 -5.56 -8.12
C ILE A 125 -5.26 -5.88 -6.64
N LYS A 126 -4.31 -5.42 -5.81
CA LYS A 126 -4.44 -5.43 -4.35
C LYS A 126 -4.45 -3.99 -3.84
N SER A 127 -5.18 -3.73 -2.77
CA SER A 127 -5.30 -2.40 -2.14
C SER A 127 -3.96 -1.78 -1.72
N ASN A 128 -2.94 -2.60 -1.46
CA ASN A 128 -1.60 -2.15 -1.08
C ASN A 128 -0.66 -1.94 -2.28
N TRP A 129 -1.13 -2.07 -3.52
CA TRP A 129 -0.33 -1.81 -4.71
C TRP A 129 -0.06 -0.32 -4.87
N THR A 130 1.07 0.00 -5.52
CA THR A 130 1.37 1.36 -5.96
C THR A 130 0.81 1.64 -7.35
N VAL A 131 0.66 2.92 -7.70
CA VAL A 131 0.27 3.37 -9.04
C VAL A 131 1.18 2.76 -10.11
N GLY A 132 2.49 2.70 -9.87
CA GLY A 132 3.46 2.09 -10.78
C GLY A 132 3.19 0.61 -11.04
N GLN A 133 2.78 -0.16 -10.03
CA GLN A 133 2.44 -1.57 -10.19
C GLN A 133 1.14 -1.75 -10.99
N VAL A 134 0.14 -0.90 -10.76
CA VAL A 134 -1.09 -0.89 -11.56
C VAL A 134 -0.79 -0.53 -13.02
N LYS A 135 0.10 0.45 -13.24
CA LYS A 135 0.59 0.83 -14.56
C LYS A 135 1.31 -0.31 -15.27
N ASP A 136 2.15 -1.04 -14.56
CA ASP A 136 2.84 -2.22 -15.08
C ASP A 136 1.85 -3.30 -15.53
N LEU A 137 0.84 -3.61 -14.70
CA LEU A 137 -0.22 -4.55 -15.06
C LEU A 137 -1.00 -4.08 -16.28
N PHE A 138 -1.43 -2.82 -16.30
CA PHE A 138 -2.18 -2.25 -17.42
C PHE A 138 -1.41 -2.33 -18.74
N CYS A 139 -0.14 -1.91 -18.74
CA CYS A 139 0.72 -1.97 -19.92
C CYS A 139 0.99 -3.42 -20.37
N THR A 140 1.12 -4.35 -19.42
CA THR A 140 1.28 -5.78 -19.71
C THR A 140 0.05 -6.37 -20.40
N LEU A 141 -1.15 -6.01 -19.93
CA LEU A 141 -2.40 -6.50 -20.49
C LEU A 141 -2.68 -5.90 -21.88
N THR A 142 -2.46 -4.60 -22.04
CA THR A 142 -2.79 -3.85 -23.27
C THR A 142 -1.69 -3.82 -24.32
N GLY A 143 -0.43 -4.12 -23.95
CA GLY A 143 0.72 -3.98 -24.83
C GLY A 143 1.24 -2.54 -24.99
N LEU A 144 0.63 -1.57 -24.31
CA LEU A 144 1.06 -0.17 -24.36
C LEU A 144 2.44 0.03 -23.72
N LYS A 145 3.18 1.04 -24.19
CA LYS A 145 4.51 1.34 -23.67
C LYS A 145 4.39 2.06 -22.33
N LYS A 146 5.01 1.49 -21.28
CA LYS A 146 5.03 2.10 -19.92
C LYS A 146 5.52 3.54 -19.92
N GLY A 147 6.63 3.83 -20.62
CA GLY A 147 7.21 5.17 -20.69
C GLY A 147 6.34 6.21 -21.41
N SER A 148 5.36 5.76 -22.21
CA SER A 148 4.42 6.62 -22.93
C SER A 148 3.03 6.67 -22.27
N THR A 149 2.85 6.02 -21.12
CA THR A 149 1.56 5.94 -20.42
C THR A 149 1.63 6.78 -19.15
N VAL A 150 0.62 7.59 -18.88
CA VAL A 150 0.50 8.40 -17.67
C VAL A 150 -0.85 8.10 -17.04
N MET A 151 -0.88 7.66 -15.78
CA MET A 151 -2.13 7.35 -15.07
C MET A 151 -2.65 8.58 -14.33
N MET A 152 -3.97 8.72 -14.32
CA MET A 152 -4.67 9.80 -13.64
C MET A 152 -5.92 9.28 -12.95
N LEU A 153 -6.34 9.98 -11.90
CA LEU A 153 -7.66 9.77 -11.32
C LEU A 153 -8.68 10.13 -12.39
N ALA A 154 -9.58 9.21 -12.74
CA ALA A 154 -10.73 9.59 -13.55
C ALA A 154 -11.50 10.66 -12.77
N ALA A 155 -12.10 11.63 -13.47
CA ALA A 155 -13.09 12.50 -12.85
C ALA A 155 -14.29 11.61 -12.50
N SER A 156 -14.22 10.93 -11.34
CA SER A 156 -15.29 10.06 -10.91
C SER A 156 -16.57 10.90 -10.91
N GLY A 157 -17.62 10.37 -11.54
CA GLY A 157 -18.93 11.02 -11.63
C GLY A 157 -19.62 11.24 -10.28
N GLN A 158 -18.89 11.18 -9.16
CA GLN A 158 -19.35 11.47 -7.80
C GLN A 158 -19.36 12.97 -7.45
N GLN A 159 -19.19 13.87 -8.43
CA GLN A 159 -19.86 15.19 -8.38
C GLN A 159 -21.28 15.14 -8.98
N LYS A 160 -22.00 14.03 -8.81
CA LYS A 160 -23.46 14.04 -8.97
C LYS A 160 -24.10 14.46 -7.65
N GLU A 161 -24.49 15.74 -7.64
CA GLU A 161 -25.60 16.28 -6.83
C GLU A 161 -25.36 16.36 -5.32
N ASP A 162 -24.59 17.37 -4.87
CA ASP A 162 -24.91 18.09 -3.61
C ASP A 162 -24.12 19.40 -3.40
N VAL A 163 -23.39 19.89 -4.40
CA VAL A 163 -22.90 21.28 -4.42
C VAL A 163 -23.56 22.03 -5.57
N ALA A 164 -24.87 22.19 -5.47
CA ALA A 164 -25.57 23.21 -6.23
C ALA A 164 -25.15 24.59 -5.70
N GLU A 165 -24.89 25.51 -6.62
CA GLU A 165 -24.66 26.94 -6.39
C GLU A 165 -23.32 27.34 -5.74
N SER A 166 -22.24 27.27 -6.52
CA SER A 166 -21.53 28.52 -6.85
C SER A 166 -20.49 28.33 -7.94
N GLN A 167 -20.46 29.32 -8.84
CA GLN A 167 -19.44 29.60 -9.85
C GLN A 167 -19.58 28.86 -11.20
N GLN A 168 -20.45 29.44 -12.02
CA GLN A 168 -20.32 29.44 -13.48
C GLN A 168 -18.93 29.96 -13.89
N GLY A 169 -18.25 29.19 -14.75
CA GLY A 169 -17.33 29.75 -15.73
C GLY A 169 -15.85 29.54 -15.46
N LYS A 170 -15.36 28.32 -15.74
CA LYS A 170 -14.13 28.04 -16.51
C LYS A 170 -13.92 26.53 -16.60
N GLY A 171 -13.92 26.00 -17.81
CA GLY A 171 -13.56 24.60 -18.06
C GLY A 171 -12.20 24.30 -17.45
N ARG A 172 -12.18 23.42 -16.44
CA ARG A 172 -10.96 22.87 -15.86
C ARG A 172 -10.38 21.87 -16.85
N MET A 173 -9.63 22.39 -17.82
CA MET A 173 -8.54 21.63 -18.42
C MET A 173 -7.62 21.24 -17.24
N GLY A 174 -7.38 19.94 -17.08
CA GLY A 174 -6.79 19.35 -15.88
C GLY A 174 -5.55 20.13 -15.41
N SER A 175 -5.54 20.54 -14.15
CA SER A 175 -4.31 21.05 -13.55
C SER A 175 -3.25 19.95 -13.64
N GLU A 176 -2.00 20.37 -13.86
CA GLU A 176 -0.82 19.49 -13.90
C GLU A 176 -0.69 18.62 -12.62
N ASP A 177 -1.41 18.98 -11.55
CA ASP A 177 -1.54 18.24 -10.29
C ASP A 177 -2.31 16.90 -10.38
N SER A 178 -2.90 16.56 -11.53
CA SER A 178 -3.64 15.30 -11.71
C SER A 178 -2.76 14.08 -12.04
N ASN A 179 -1.45 14.29 -12.20
CA ASN A 179 -0.53 13.21 -12.49
C ASN A 179 -0.18 12.41 -11.23
N LEU A 180 -0.48 11.11 -11.25
CA LEU A 180 -0.25 10.23 -10.12
C LEU A 180 1.22 9.80 -10.05
N LYS A 181 1.84 9.95 -8.87
CA LYS A 181 3.20 9.47 -8.62
C LYS A 181 3.22 7.94 -8.57
N GLU A 182 4.13 7.30 -9.31
CA GLU A 182 4.19 5.82 -9.42
C GLU A 182 4.48 5.12 -8.08
N GLU A 183 5.13 5.81 -7.15
CA GLU A 183 5.44 5.34 -5.80
C GLU A 183 4.26 5.44 -4.83
N SER A 184 3.22 6.20 -5.16
CA SER A 184 2.04 6.36 -4.29
C SER A 184 1.22 5.08 -4.25
N GLY A 185 0.75 4.69 -3.06
CA GLY A 185 -0.23 3.62 -2.91
C GLY A 185 -1.55 3.99 -3.57
N ILE A 186 -2.23 3.02 -4.18
CA ILE A 186 -3.50 3.23 -4.91
C ILE A 186 -4.60 3.78 -3.99
N VAL A 187 -4.73 3.25 -2.78
CA VAL A 187 -5.72 3.77 -1.80
C VAL A 187 -5.35 5.19 -1.37
N THR A 188 -4.07 5.48 -1.15
CA THR A 188 -3.58 6.83 -0.80
C THR A 188 -3.78 7.82 -1.97
N ALA A 189 -3.77 7.33 -3.20
CA ALA A 189 -4.08 8.10 -4.40
C ALA A 189 -5.59 8.37 -4.58
N GLY A 190 -6.45 7.83 -3.70
CA GLY A 190 -7.88 8.11 -3.66
C GLY A 190 -8.77 7.09 -4.37
N PHE A 191 -8.22 5.96 -4.82
CA PHE A 191 -9.01 4.92 -5.48
C PHE A 191 -9.72 3.99 -4.49
N ALA A 192 -10.96 3.63 -4.83
CA ALA A 192 -11.80 2.62 -4.20
C ALA A 192 -12.11 1.46 -5.16
N ASP A 193 -12.57 0.33 -4.60
CA ASP A 193 -12.91 -0.85 -5.41
C ASP A 193 -14.03 -0.51 -6.40
N GLY A 194 -13.81 -0.83 -7.68
CA GLY A 194 -14.71 -0.51 -8.79
C GLY A 194 -14.44 0.84 -9.47
N ASP A 195 -13.45 1.62 -9.02
CA ASP A 195 -13.16 2.91 -9.61
C ASP A 195 -12.56 2.81 -11.04
N GLU A 196 -12.82 3.87 -11.80
CA GLU A 196 -12.23 4.09 -13.11
C GLU A 196 -10.84 4.73 -12.99
N ILE A 197 -9.87 4.21 -13.73
CA ILE A 197 -8.56 4.84 -13.95
C ILE A 197 -8.55 5.48 -15.33
N GLY A 198 -8.27 6.78 -15.38
CA GLY A 198 -7.95 7.49 -16.60
C GLY A 198 -6.47 7.33 -16.96
N PHE A 199 -6.14 7.46 -18.25
CA PHE A 199 -4.76 7.53 -18.69
C PHE A 199 -4.58 8.45 -19.88
N ILE A 200 -3.39 9.06 -19.98
CA ILE A 200 -2.90 9.72 -21.18
C ILE A 200 -1.86 8.81 -21.83
N TYR A 201 -1.97 8.63 -23.14
CA TYR A 201 -0.98 7.93 -23.93
C TYR A 201 -0.28 8.89 -24.89
N MET A 202 1.05 8.94 -24.81
CA MET A 202 1.90 9.82 -25.64
C MET A 202 2.41 9.14 -26.92
N GLY A 203 2.05 7.87 -27.15
CA GLY A 203 2.37 7.14 -28.38
C GLY A 203 1.27 7.22 -29.44
N VAL A 204 1.33 6.34 -30.43
CA VAL A 204 0.27 6.20 -31.45
C VAL A 204 -0.73 5.16 -30.96
N LEU A 205 -1.77 5.62 -30.26
CA LEU A 205 -2.71 4.77 -29.54
C LEU A 205 -3.38 3.72 -30.43
N GLU A 206 -3.84 4.09 -31.62
CA GLU A 206 -4.50 3.17 -32.55
C GLU A 206 -3.59 2.01 -32.94
N THR A 207 -2.34 2.30 -33.31
CA THR A 207 -1.36 1.29 -33.70
C THR A 207 -0.95 0.41 -32.52
N ASP A 208 -0.66 1.01 -31.37
CA ASP A 208 -0.14 0.29 -30.21
C ASP A 208 -1.22 -0.53 -29.49
N LEU A 209 -2.50 -0.11 -29.55
CA LEU A 209 -3.63 -0.79 -28.92
C LEU A 209 -4.34 -1.82 -29.84
N GLN A 210 -4.16 -1.72 -31.16
CA GLN A 210 -4.80 -2.63 -32.13
C GLN A 210 -4.55 -4.11 -31.84
N ALA A 211 -3.32 -4.46 -31.42
CA ALA A 211 -2.96 -5.83 -31.09
C ALA A 211 -3.74 -6.40 -29.88
N PHE A 212 -4.18 -5.52 -28.97
CA PHE A 212 -5.03 -5.89 -27.84
C PHE A 212 -6.49 -6.02 -28.26
N LEU A 213 -7.01 -5.05 -29.03
CA LEU A 213 -8.41 -5.03 -29.47
C LEU A 213 -8.78 -6.14 -30.48
N ALA A 214 -7.79 -6.72 -31.16
CA ALA A 214 -7.99 -7.81 -32.11
C ALA A 214 -8.16 -9.20 -31.45
N ARG A 215 -8.03 -9.30 -30.13
CA ARG A 215 -8.17 -10.54 -29.36
C ARG A 215 -9.60 -10.76 -28.89
#